data_AF-A0A4R1Q886-F1
#
_entry.id   AF-A0A4R1Q886-F1
#
_cell.length_a   1.000
_cell.length_b   1.000
_cell.length_c   1.000
_cell.angle_alpha   90.00
_cell.angle_beta   90.00
_cell.angle_gamma   90.00
#
_symmetry.space_group_name_H-M   'P 1'
#
loop_
_entity.id
_entity.type
_entity.pdbx_description
1 polymer ?
#
loop_
_entity_poly.entity_id
_entity_poly.type
_entity_poly.pdbx_seq_one_letter_code
_entity_poly.pdbx_strand_id
1 'polypeptide(L)'
;MHYKANSKGYICGNYNKHGAKACNSHLVREADLHSAILQDLKTLVSSLNNDSIMRSLEAKLEKKKQEAQKQIKSLLKEIELLKLKKKTLNLLVDGVISKEEYDE
;
A
#
# COMPACT_ATOMS: atom_id res chain seq x y z
N MET A 1 -39.00 -4.42 -14.54
CA MET A 1 -39.49 -3.66 -13.37
C MET A 1 -40.03 -2.34 -13.88
N HIS A 2 -41.26 -1.94 -13.52
CA HIS A 2 -41.90 -0.72 -14.02
C HIS A 2 -42.14 0.23 -12.86
N TYR A 3 -41.84 1.51 -13.04
CA TYR A 3 -42.11 2.53 -12.04
C TYR A 3 -43.60 2.81 -11.90
N LYS A 4 -44.04 3.04 -10.67
CA LYS A 4 -45.41 3.37 -10.30
C LYS A 4 -45.40 4.57 -9.36
N ALA A 5 -45.92 5.71 -9.83
CA ALA A 5 -45.89 6.97 -9.10
C ALA A 5 -46.70 6.91 -7.79
N ASN A 6 -47.82 6.19 -7.76
CA ASN A 6 -48.65 6.02 -6.56
C ASN A 6 -47.93 5.24 -5.44
N SER A 7 -47.09 4.27 -5.79
CA SER A 7 -46.29 3.51 -4.83
C SER A 7 -44.85 4.00 -4.70
N LYS A 8 -44.46 5.05 -5.44
CA LYS A 8 -43.09 5.62 -5.46
C LYS A 8 -42.02 4.52 -5.53
N GLY A 9 -42.21 3.60 -6.46
CA GLY A 9 -41.40 2.39 -6.52
C GLY A 9 -41.60 1.58 -7.78
N TYR A 10 -40.80 0.53 -7.90
CA TYR A 10 -40.72 -0.34 -9.05
C TYR A 10 -41.44 -1.66 -8.75
N ILE A 11 -42.30 -2.08 -9.68
CA ILE A 11 -43.04 -3.35 -9.60
C ILE A 11 -42.58 -4.30 -10.70
N CYS A 12 -42.59 -5.61 -10.42
CA CYS A 12 -42.30 -6.61 -11.45
C CYS A 12 -43.21 -6.44 -12.69
N GLY A 13 -42.61 -6.42 -13.89
CA GLY A 13 -43.35 -6.23 -15.14
C GLY A 13 -44.33 -7.38 -15.42
N ASN A 14 -43.92 -8.62 -15.14
CA ASN A 14 -44.77 -9.81 -15.29
C ASN A 14 -45.94 -9.80 -14.32
N TYR A 15 -45.71 -9.42 -13.05
CA TYR A 15 -46.80 -9.24 -12.09
C TYR A 15 -47.76 -8.12 -12.52
N ASN A 16 -47.21 -6.98 -12.95
CA ASN A 16 -48.02 -5.84 -13.39
C ASN A 16 -48.86 -6.14 -14.64
N LYS A 17 -48.43 -7.07 -15.51
CA LYS A 17 -49.14 -7.43 -16.76
C LYS A 17 -50.06 -8.65 -16.61
N HIS A 18 -49.65 -9.67 -15.85
CA HIS A 18 -50.30 -10.98 -15.81
C HIS A 18 -50.72 -11.41 -14.38
N GLY A 19 -50.47 -10.57 -13.37
CA GLY A 19 -50.85 -10.80 -11.98
C GLY A 19 -50.12 -11.96 -11.31
N ALA A 20 -50.73 -12.48 -10.24
CA ALA A 20 -50.17 -13.54 -9.39
C ALA A 20 -49.90 -14.87 -10.12
N LYS A 21 -50.52 -15.07 -11.30
CA LYS A 21 -50.28 -16.26 -12.14
C LYS A 21 -48.87 -16.32 -12.73
N ALA A 22 -48.22 -15.16 -12.93
CA ALA A 22 -46.91 -15.07 -13.56
C ALA A 22 -45.77 -14.73 -12.61
N CYS A 23 -46.05 -14.04 -11.50
CA CYS A 23 -45.04 -13.65 -10.51
C CYS A 23 -45.72 -13.20 -9.20
N ASN A 24 -44.96 -13.03 -8.13
CA ASN A 24 -45.45 -12.44 -6.88
C ASN A 24 -45.40 -10.90 -6.92
N SER A 25 -46.06 -10.26 -5.95
CA SER A 25 -46.10 -8.80 -5.82
C SER A 25 -44.77 -8.23 -5.30
N HIS A 26 -43.73 -8.24 -6.14
CA HIS A 26 -42.46 -7.60 -5.84
C HIS A 26 -42.57 -6.09 -6.02
N LEU A 27 -42.48 -5.35 -4.90
CA LEU A 27 -42.36 -3.90 -4.87
C LEU A 27 -41.00 -3.52 -4.29
N VAL A 28 -40.24 -2.73 -5.04
CA VAL A 28 -39.00 -2.12 -4.58
C VAL A 28 -39.22 -0.61 -4.51
N ARG A 29 -39.12 0.00 -3.32
CA ARG A 29 -39.27 1.47 -3.21
C ARG A 29 -38.07 2.15 -3.85
N GLU A 30 -38.33 3.27 -4.51
CA GLU A 30 -37.28 4.06 -5.16
C GLU A 30 -36.23 4.56 -4.15
N ALA A 31 -36.68 4.98 -2.97
CA ALA A 31 -35.79 5.45 -1.90
C ALA A 31 -34.83 4.35 -1.40
N ASP A 32 -35.34 3.12 -1.22
CA ASP A 32 -34.55 1.98 -0.77
C ASP A 32 -33.52 1.59 -1.84
N LEU A 33 -33.95 1.56 -3.11
CA LEU A 33 -33.07 1.27 -4.24
C LEU A 33 -31.96 2.32 -4.38
N HIS A 34 -32.31 3.61 -4.29
CA HIS A 34 -31.34 4.71 -4.33
C HIS A 34 -30.32 4.58 -3.19
N SER A 35 -30.79 4.28 -1.97
CA SER A 35 -29.92 4.12 -0.81
C SER A 35 -28.98 2.92 -0.96
N ALA A 36 -29.49 1.79 -1.45
CA ALA A 36 -28.69 0.59 -1.71
C ALA A 36 -27.60 0.86 -2.76
N ILE A 37 -27.97 1.43 -3.92
CA ILE A 37 -27.00 1.77 -4.98
C ILE A 37 -25.92 2.72 -4.45
N LEU A 38 -26.32 3.75 -3.69
CA LEU A 38 -25.40 4.74 -3.15
C LEU A 38 -24.46 4.13 -2.10
N GLN A 39 -24.94 3.19 -1.28
CA GLN A 39 -24.12 2.44 -0.34
C GLN A 39 -23.11 1.53 -1.06
N ASP A 40 -23.54 0.83 -2.12
CA ASP A 40 -22.67 -0.02 -2.93
C ASP A 40 -21.56 0.80 -3.57
N LEU A 41 -21.89 1.96 -4.18
CA LEU A 41 -20.91 2.88 -4.75
C LEU A 41 -19.91 3.39 -3.71
N LYS A 42 -20.38 3.78 -2.51
CA LYS A 42 -19.49 4.21 -1.43
C LYS A 42 -18.55 3.11 -0.99
N THR A 43 -19.01 1.87 -0.93
CA THR A 43 -18.21 0.70 -0.54
C THR A 43 -17.15 0.37 -1.59
N LEU A 44 -17.52 0.43 -2.87
CA LEU A 44 -16.57 0.32 -3.97
C LEU A 44 -15.49 1.39 -3.90
N VAL A 45 -15.87 2.66 -3.73
CA VAL A 45 -14.91 3.77 -3.64
C VAL A 45 -14.02 3.66 -2.39
N SER A 46 -14.56 3.25 -1.25
CA SER A 46 -13.76 3.08 -0.03
C SER A 46 -12.77 1.93 -0.14
N SER A 47 -13.11 0.85 -0.85
CA SER A 47 -12.15 -0.23 -1.16
C SER A 47 -11.04 0.19 -2.12
N LEU A 48 -11.28 1.20 -2.97
CA LEU A 48 -10.28 1.80 -3.85
C LEU A 48 -9.41 2.83 -3.13
N ASN A 49 -9.74 3.21 -1.89
CA ASN A 49 -8.97 4.17 -1.13
C ASN A 49 -7.63 3.55 -0.69
N ASN A 50 -6.68 3.61 -1.61
CA ASN A 50 -5.33 3.05 -1.51
C ASN A 50 -4.45 3.80 -0.50
N ASP A 51 -4.95 4.81 0.21
CA ASP A 51 -4.17 5.59 1.18
C ASP A 51 -3.46 4.71 2.21
N SER A 52 -4.12 3.66 2.70
CA SER A 52 -3.51 2.72 3.66
C SER A 52 -2.39 1.90 3.01
N ILE A 53 -2.60 1.46 1.76
CA ILE A 53 -1.62 0.71 0.97
C ILE A 53 -0.42 1.61 0.65
N MET A 54 -0.65 2.83 0.17
CA MET A 54 0.37 3.83 -0.14
C MET A 54 1.19 4.19 1.09
N ARG A 55 0.56 4.47 2.23
CA ARG A 55 1.28 4.71 3.49
C ARG A 55 2.13 3.51 3.92
N SER A 56 1.61 2.29 3.77
CA SER A 56 2.37 1.07 4.09
C SER A 56 3.55 0.87 3.15
N LEU A 57 3.40 1.24 1.87
CA LEU A 57 4.44 1.16 0.86
C LEU A 57 5.53 2.20 1.12
N GLU A 58 5.15 3.44 1.39
CA GLU A 58 6.06 4.53 1.78
C GLU A 58 6.87 4.15 3.03
N ALA A 59 6.22 3.64 4.07
CA ALA A 59 6.90 3.21 5.29
C ALA A 59 7.92 2.09 5.04
N LYS A 60 7.58 1.11 4.20
CA LYS A 60 8.51 0.04 3.79
C LYS A 60 9.68 0.57 2.98
N LEU A 61 9.41 1.50 2.05
CA LEU A 61 10.42 2.12 1.20
C LEU A 61 11.43 2.91 2.05
N GLU A 62 10.93 3.71 2.99
CA GLU A 62 11.80 4.50 3.87
C GLU A 62 12.60 3.64 4.82
N LYS A 63 12.01 2.56 5.36
CA LYS A 63 12.78 1.60 6.15
C LYS A 63 13.92 0.98 5.34
N LYS A 64 13.65 0.58 4.09
CA LYS A 64 14.68 0.01 3.19
C LYS A 64 15.78 1.01 2.85
N LYS A 65 15.42 2.27 2.59
CA LYS A 65 16.38 3.34 2.35
C LYS A 65 17.28 3.58 3.56
N GLN A 66 16.72 3.62 4.77
CA GLN A 66 17.50 3.78 6.00
C GLN A 66 18.44 2.58 6.25
N GLU A 67 17.98 1.34 6.01
CA GLU A 67 18.81 0.14 6.08
C GLU A 67 20.00 0.23 5.11
N ALA A 68 19.74 0.58 3.85
CA ALA A 68 20.78 0.75 2.84
C ALA A 68 21.78 1.86 3.20
N GLN A 69 21.30 3.01 3.70
CA GLN A 69 22.17 4.11 4.14
C GLN A 69 23.08 3.70 5.31
N LYS A 70 22.57 2.91 6.26
CA LYS A 70 23.38 2.38 7.36
C LYS A 70 24.46 1.44 6.86
N GLN A 71 24.14 0.56 5.92
CA GLN A 71 25.10 -0.37 5.31
C GLN A 71 26.17 0.39 4.51
N ILE A 72 25.79 1.40 3.72
CA ILE A 72 26.76 2.25 3.01
C ILE A 72 27.71 2.90 4.01
N LYS A 73 27.18 3.45 5.10
CA LYS A 73 28.00 4.11 6.13
C LYS A 73 28.96 3.14 6.82
N SER A 74 28.56 1.90 7.10
CA SER A 74 29.46 0.90 7.71
C SER A 74 30.56 0.49 6.75
N LEU A 75 30.21 0.20 5.49
CA LEU A 75 31.18 -0.16 4.45
C LEU A 75 32.20 0.96 4.19
N LEU A 76 31.77 2.22 4.18
CA LEU A 76 32.68 3.36 4.04
C LEU A 76 33.69 3.44 5.19
N LYS A 77 33.26 3.20 6.43
CA LYS A 77 34.17 3.16 7.59
C LYS A 77 35.17 2.02 7.49
N GLU A 78 34.73 0.83 7.06
CA GLU A 78 35.62 -0.30 6.85
C GLU A 78 36.67 0.00 5.77
N ILE A 79 36.25 0.64 4.68
CA ILE A 79 37.18 1.09 3.62
C ILE A 79 38.21 2.08 4.17
N GLU A 80 37.81 3.04 5.01
CA GLU A 80 38.74 3.98 5.63
C GLU A 80 39.75 3.27 6.55
N LEU A 81 39.28 2.35 7.39
CA LEU A 81 40.16 1.57 8.26
C LEU A 81 41.16 0.73 7.45
N LEU A 82 40.72 0.09 6.37
CA LEU A 82 41.60 -0.68 5.49
C LEU A 82 42.61 0.21 4.77
N LYS A 83 42.22 1.41 4.34
CA LYS A 83 43.13 2.40 3.76
C LYS A 83 44.20 2.85 4.76
N LEU A 84 43.80 3.10 6.01
CA LEU A 84 44.74 3.46 7.07
C LEU A 84 45.73 2.33 7.32
N LYS A 85 45.25 1.10 7.52
CA LYS A 85 46.09 -0.09 7.71
C LYS A 85 47.08 -0.29 6.55
N LYS A 86 46.62 -0.14 5.31
CA LYS A 86 47.49 -0.21 4.12
C LYS A 86 48.58 0.86 4.15
N LYS A 87 48.26 2.09 4.55
CA LYS A 87 49.23 3.17 4.65
C LYS A 87 50.28 2.88 5.73
N THR A 88 49.85 2.44 6.92
CA THR A 88 50.78 2.08 8.01
C THR A 88 51.66 0.91 7.63
N LEU A 89 51.12 -0.12 6.96
CA LEU A 89 51.90 -1.24 6.44
C LEU A 89 52.97 -0.78 5.44
N ASN A 90 52.61 0.12 4.51
CA ASN A 90 53.58 0.66 3.56
C ASN A 90 54.71 1.42 4.29
N LEU A 91 54.40 2.22 5.32
CA LEU A 91 55.40 2.93 6.12
C LEU A 91 56.35 1.97 6.85
N LEU A 92 55.84 0.84 7.35
CA LEU A 92 56.66 -0.22 7.95
C LEU A 92 57.58 -0.87 6.91
N VAL A 93 57.05 -1.18 5.72
CA VAL A 93 57.82 -1.78 4.61
C VAL A 93 58.93 -0.84 4.14
N ASP A 94 58.65 0.46 4.09
CA ASP A 94 59.62 1.50 3.71
C ASP A 94 60.65 1.78 4.84
N GLY A 95 60.54 1.09 5.99
CA GLY A 95 61.45 1.25 7.14
C GLY A 95 61.30 2.57 7.88
N VAL A 96 60.19 3.29 7.67
CA VAL A 96 59.92 4.60 8.26
C VAL A 96 59.45 4.48 9.71
N ILE A 97 58.82 3.35 10.06
CA ILE A 97 58.36 3.02 11.42
C ILE A 97 58.89 1.65 11.83
N SER A 98 59.07 1.41 13.13
CA SER A 98 59.49 0.11 13.67
C SER A 98 58.34 -0.89 13.75
N LYS A 99 58.67 -2.17 13.98
CA LYS A 99 57.64 -3.21 14.13
C LYS A 99 56.83 -3.00 15.41
N GLU A 100 57.48 -2.52 16.47
CA GLU A 100 56.83 -2.15 17.73
C GLU A 100 55.84 -0.99 17.54
N GLU A 101 56.18 0.01 16.71
CA GLU A 101 55.29 1.14 16.37
C GLU A 101 54.12 0.75 15.44
N TYR A 102 54.21 -0.38 14.74
CA TYR A 102 53.13 -0.91 13.89
C TYR A 102 52.16 -1.81 14.66
N ASP A 103 52.66 -2.52 15.67
CA ASP A 103 51.89 -3.46 16.49
C ASP A 103 51.12 -2.77 17.65
N GLU A 104 51.40 -1.48 17.94
CA GLU A 104 50.57 -0.58 18.78
C GLU A 104 49.31 -0.07 18.06
#